data_AF-A0A1A6G7V0-F1
#
_entry.id   AF-A0A1A6G7V0-F1
#
_cell.length_a   1.000
_cell.length_b   1.000
_cell.length_c   1.000
_cell.angle_alpha   90.00
_cell.angle_beta   90.00
_cell.angle_gamma   90.00
#
_symmetry.space_group_name_H-M   'P 1'
#
loop_
_entity.id
_entity.type
_entity.pdbx_description
1 polymer ?
#
loop_
_entity_poly.entity_id
_entity_poly.type
_entity_poly.pdbx_seq_one_letter_code
_entity_poly.pdbx_strand_id
1 'polypeptide(L)' 'MVAFIRFAALALIGISYLGYRIKKKKHHQTESLETDLSQYEKNEEGLYPWEVDADDSPKRIDQKARRYVNQARPKRGKW' A
#
# COMPACT_ATOMS: atom_id res chain seq x y z
N MET A 1 41.56 -22.45 2.69
CA MET A 1 41.14 -21.07 3.03
C MET A 1 40.19 -20.45 2.01
N VAL A 2 40.53 -20.42 0.71
CA VAL A 2 39.71 -19.72 -0.30
C VAL A 2 38.28 -20.26 -0.44
N ALA A 3 38.07 -21.58 -0.36
CA ALA A 3 36.74 -22.19 -0.40
C ALA A 3 35.85 -21.77 0.78
N PHE A 4 36.44 -21.63 1.97
CA PHE A 4 35.73 -21.18 3.17
C PHE A 4 35.29 -19.72 3.05
N ILE A 5 36.17 -18.87 2.51
CA ILE A 5 35.86 -17.45 2.25
C ILE A 5 34.70 -17.32 1.25
N ARG A 6 34.70 -18.12 0.17
CA ARG A 6 33.62 -18.14 -0.82
C ARG A 6 32.30 -18.62 -0.21
N PHE A 7 32.35 -19.67 0.61
CA PHE A 7 31.18 -20.17 1.32
C PHE A 7 30.60 -19.12 2.29
N ALA A 8 31.46 -18.46 3.07
CA ALA A 8 31.04 -17.39 3.98
C ALA A 8 30.42 -16.20 3.24
N ALA A 9 30.98 -15.81 2.10
CA ALA A 9 30.43 -14.74 1.27
C ALA A 9 29.02 -15.09 0.73
N LEU A 10 28.83 -16.31 0.23
CA LEU A 10 27.52 -16.77 -0.24
C LEU A 10 26.49 -16.85 0.89
N ALA A 11 26.91 -17.29 2.07
CA ALA A 11 26.04 -17.33 3.25
C ALA A 11 25.59 -15.92 3.67
N LEU A 12 26.51 -14.94 3.69
CA LEU A 12 26.17 -13.55 3.99
C LEU A 12 25.19 -12.94 2.99
N ILE A 13 25.37 -13.22 1.70
CA ILE A 13 24.44 -12.77 0.65
C ILE A 13 23.06 -13.38 0.90
N GLY A 14 22.98 -14.69 1.16
CA GLY A 14 21.72 -15.38 1.47
C GLY A 14 20.99 -14.80 2.69
N ILE A 15 21.73 -14.52 3.77
CA ILE A 15 21.18 -13.91 5.00
C ILE A 15 20.68 -12.49 4.71
N SER A 16 21.44 -11.69 3.97
CA SER A 16 21.03 -10.32 3.62
C SER A 16 19.75 -10.28 2.80
N TYR A 17 19.62 -11.19 1.83
CA TYR A 17 18.41 -11.34 1.01
C TYR A 17 17.20 -11.79 1.84
N LEU A 18 17.40 -12.76 2.74
CA LEU A 18 16.33 -13.22 3.62
C LEU A 18 15.84 -12.10 4.55
N GLY A 19 16.76 -11.31 5.11
CA GLY A 19 16.45 -10.12 5.91
C GLY A 19 15.65 -9.08 5.12
N TYR A 20 16.07 -8.76 3.89
CA TYR A 20 15.33 -7.86 3.00
C TYR A 20 13.92 -8.37 2.70
N ARG A 21 13.77 -9.67 2.40
CA ARG A 21 12.48 -10.28 2.09
C ARG A 21 11.52 -10.25 3.29
N ILE A 22 12.01 -10.49 4.51
CA ILE A 22 11.22 -10.37 5.74
C ILE A 22 10.80 -8.92 5.98
N LYS A 23 11.73 -7.96 5.84
CA LYS A 23 11.43 -6.53 6.00
C LYS A 23 10.36 -6.05 5.02
N LYS A 24 10.45 -6.47 3.74
CA LYS A 24 9.44 -6.16 2.72
C LYS A 24 8.06 -6.72 3.06
N LYS A 25 7.99 -7.96 3.57
CA LYS A 25 6.73 -8.56 4.04
C LYS A 25 6.12 -7.76 5.19
N LYS A 26 6.93 -7.35 6.17
CA LYS A 26 6.47 -6.53 7.29
C LYS A 26 5.95 -5.17 6.82
N HIS A 27 6.63 -4.52 5.88
CA HIS A 27 6.20 -3.22 5.35
C HIS A 27 4.80 -3.27 4.71
N HIS A 28 4.51 -4.29 3.89
CA HIS A 28 3.18 -4.49 3.33
C HIS A 28 2.13 -4.86 4.39
N GLN A 29 2.52 -5.58 5.44
CA GLN A 29 1.61 -5.90 6.54
C GLN A 29 1.26 -4.65 7.37
N THR A 30 2.22 -3.74 7.59
CA THR A 30 1.96 -2.46 8.26
C THR A 30 1.10 -1.52 7.42
N GLU A 31 1.25 -1.49 6.09
CA GLU A 31 0.32 -0.75 5.22
C GLU A 31 -1.10 -1.32 5.26
N SER A 32 -1.26 -2.63 5.48
CA SER A 32 -2.59 -3.26 5.63
C SER A 32 -3.23 -3.09 7.02
N LEU A 33 -2.55 -2.46 7.99
CA LEU A 33 -3.09 -2.21 9.34
C LEU A 33 -3.86 -0.87 9.44
N GLU A 34 -4.01 -0.11 8.36
CA GLU A 34 -4.74 1.17 8.35
C GLU A 34 -6.26 1.03 8.13
N THR A 35 -6.89 0.02 8.73
CA THR A 35 -8.36 -0.01 8.79
C THR A 35 -8.83 -0.56 10.13
N ASP A 36 -8.26 -0.05 11.21
CA ASP A 36 -8.86 -0.18 12.54
C ASP A 36 -10.15 0.67 12.58
N LEU A 37 -11.25 0.07 12.10
CA LEU A 37 -12.57 0.69 12.06
C LEU A 37 -13.29 0.65 13.42
N SER A 38 -12.65 0.10 14.46
CA SER A 38 -13.22 -0.03 15.80
C SER A 38 -13.50 1.32 16.47
N GLN A 39 -12.87 2.39 15.99
CA GLN A 39 -13.02 3.75 16.51
C GLN A 39 -14.30 4.44 16.02
N TYR A 40 -14.97 3.90 15.00
CA TYR A 40 -16.17 4.51 14.44
C TYR A 40 -17.42 3.93 15.07
N GLU A 41 -18.23 4.80 15.67
CA GLU A 41 -19.56 4.46 16.17
C GLU A 41 -20.63 4.78 15.12
N LYS A 42 -21.74 4.05 15.21
CA LYS A 42 -22.93 4.31 14.39
C LYS A 42 -23.66 5.54 14.91
N ASN A 43 -24.27 6.30 14.01
CA ASN A 43 -25.17 7.39 14.39
C ASN A 43 -26.49 6.85 15.00
N GLU A 44 -27.39 7.76 15.40
CA GLU A 44 -28.71 7.41 15.97
C GLU A 44 -29.58 6.56 15.02
N GLU A 45 -29.32 6.66 13.71
CA GLU A 45 -30.01 5.91 12.65
C GLU A 45 -29.37 4.54 12.37
N GLY A 46 -28.28 4.20 13.07
CA GLY A 46 -27.57 2.92 12.94
C GLY A 46 -26.61 2.84 11.75
N LEU A 47 -26.29 3.98 11.13
CA LEU A 47 -25.40 4.12 9.97
C LEU A 47 -23.98 4.51 10.39
N TYR A 48 -22.98 3.93 9.74
CA TYR A 48 -21.59 4.39 9.86
C TYR A 48 -21.35 5.70 9.09
N PRO A 49 -20.32 6.49 9.42
CA PRO A 49 -20.06 7.77 8.74
C PRO A 49 -19.96 7.69 7.21
N TRP A 50 -19.40 6.62 6.67
CA TRP A 50 -19.30 6.37 5.22
C TRP A 50 -20.59 5.81 4.59
N GLU A 51 -21.57 5.40 5.40
CA GLU A 51 -22.89 4.96 4.94
C GLU A 51 -23.90 6.11 4.89
N VAL A 52 -23.69 7.16 5.70
CA VAL A 52 -24.52 8.38 5.72
C VAL A 52 -24.42 9.13 4.39
N ASP A 53 -23.24 9.17 3.80
CA ASP A 53 -22.97 9.92 2.58
C ASP A 53 -22.67 8.99 1.40
N ALA A 54 -23.73 8.54 0.73
CA ALA A 54 -23.68 7.68 -0.44
C ALA A 54 -23.75 8.45 -1.78
N ASP A 55 -23.67 9.78 -1.75
CA ASP A 55 -23.71 10.59 -2.97
C ASP A 55 -22.34 10.61 -3.64
N ASP A 56 -22.12 9.65 -4.53
CA ASP A 56 -20.96 9.57 -5.42
C ASP A 56 -21.18 10.33 -6.75
N SER A 57 -22.16 11.23 -6.81
CA SER A 57 -22.49 11.90 -8.07
C SER A 57 -21.35 12.82 -8.53
N PRO A 58 -21.14 12.96 -9.86
CA PRO A 58 -20.13 13.87 -10.41
C PRO A 58 -20.30 15.34 -10.01
N LYS A 59 -21.50 15.71 -9.51
CA LYS A 59 -21.86 17.09 -9.14
C LYS A 59 -21.14 17.57 -7.88
N ARG A 60 -20.66 16.65 -7.03
CA ARG A 60 -19.89 16.96 -5.80
C ARG A 60 -18.45 17.35 -6.05
N ILE A 61 -17.91 17.00 -7.21
CA ILE A 61 -16.53 17.31 -7.56
C ILE A 61 -16.45 18.81 -7.87
N ASP A 62 -15.60 19.54 -7.13
CA ASP A 62 -15.33 20.95 -7.43
C ASP A 62 -14.90 21.09 -8.90
N GLN A 63 -15.46 22.08 -9.59
CA GLN A 63 -15.13 22.38 -10.98
C GLN A 63 -13.64 22.72 -11.17
N LYS A 64 -12.98 23.20 -10.10
CA LYS A 64 -11.54 23.47 -10.10
C LYS A 64 -10.68 22.25 -9.75
N ALA A 65 -11.29 21.12 -9.37
CA ALA A 65 -10.55 19.93 -8.99
C ALA A 65 -9.72 19.39 -10.16
N ARG A 66 -8.42 19.18 -9.92
CA ARG A 66 -7.54 18.59 -10.94
C ARG A 66 -7.78 17.08 -10.99
N ARG A 67 -7.91 16.55 -12.21
CA ARG A 67 -7.97 15.11 -12.44
C ARG A 67 -6.67 14.45 -11.95
N TYR A 68 -6.79 13.45 -11.10
CA TYR A 68 -5.67 12.58 -10.76
C TYR A 68 -5.22 11.77 -12.00
N VAL A 69 -3.93 11.83 -12.31
CA VAL A 69 -3.32 11.04 -13.38
C VAL A 69 -2.22 10.19 -12.75
N ASN A 70 -2.40 8.87 -12.77
CA ASN A 70 -1.40 7.96 -12.27
C ASN A 70 -0.16 7.97 -13.19
N GLN A 71 0.89 8.67 -12.77
CA GLN A 71 2.16 8.77 -13.50
C GLN A 71 3.07 7.55 -13.33
N ALA A 72 2.81 6.69 -12.34
CA ALA A 72 3.62 5.51 -12.07
C ALA A 72 3.32 4.34 -13.02
N ARG A 73 2.23 4.42 -13.80
CA ARG A 73 1.89 3.40 -14.79
C ARG A 73 2.64 3.65 -16.10
N PRO A 74 3.19 2.60 -16.74
CA PRO A 74 3.81 2.75 -18.06
C PRO A 74 2.77 3.29 -19.04
N LYS A 75 3.13 4.38 -19.73
CA LYS A 75 2.27 4.96 -20.77
C LYS A 75 2.14 3.95 -21.90
N ARG A 76 0.91 3.63 -22.29
CA ARG A 76 0.67 2.86 -23.51
C ARG A 76 1.20 3.68 -24.69
N GLY A 77 2.20 3.15 -25.39
CA GLY A 77 2.77 3.79 -26.58
C GLY A 77 1.70 4.00 -27.65
N LYS A 78 1.77 5.14 -28.34
CA LYS A 78 1.06 5.33 -29.61
C LYS A 78 1.82 4.48 -30.64
N TRP A 79 1.17 3.46 -31.16
CA TRP A 79 1.63 2.78 -32.37
C TRP A 79 1.42 3.71 -33.56
#